data_AF-A0A6C0KV05-F1
#
_entry.id   AF-A0A6C0KV05-F1
#
_cell.length_a   1.000
_cell.length_b   1.000
_cell.length_c   1.000
_cell.angle_alpha   90.00
_cell.angle_beta   90.00
_cell.angle_gamma   90.00
#
_symmetry.space_group_name_H-M   'P 1'
#
loop_
_entity.id
_entity.type
_entity.pdbx_description
1 polymer ?
#
loop_
_entity_poly.entity_id
_entity_poly.type
_entity_poly.pdbx_seq_one_letter_code
_entity_poly.pdbx_strand_id
1 'polypeptide(L)'
;MGAAESVITGDRPGSLVEEAKRNLSMGFHEAAVGKFRRAYELTKENGALAAAASCLRAAAEAGVLLPVPDYDLVAKGFEEAGHLMLKNDITAFGAASSFANSLFCLLAAGRASTSIDKFEEFKKADARFFDSIDGVGARVIIEAFRNGNRNQTRDRVEGFKDVASVPGWRASLLDKIVDRL
;
A
#
# COMPACT_ATOMS: atom_id res chain seq x y z
N MET A 1 -39.97 -25.60 -15.01
CA MET A 1 -39.48 -24.88 -13.82
C MET A 1 -38.18 -25.53 -13.39
N GLY A 2 -37.05 -25.08 -13.94
CA GLY A 2 -35.72 -25.54 -13.51
C GLY A 2 -35.24 -24.61 -12.42
N ALA A 3 -35.07 -25.14 -11.20
CA ALA A 3 -34.43 -24.41 -10.12
C ALA A 3 -32.98 -24.11 -10.55
N ALA A 4 -32.63 -22.83 -10.60
CA ALA A 4 -31.25 -22.42 -10.74
C ALA A 4 -30.54 -22.80 -9.44
N GLU A 5 -29.73 -23.87 -9.49
CA GLU A 5 -28.74 -24.13 -8.45
C GLU A 5 -27.77 -22.95 -8.45
N SER A 6 -27.92 -22.04 -7.49
CA SER A 6 -26.89 -21.06 -7.21
C SER A 6 -25.71 -21.84 -6.64
N VAL A 7 -24.68 -22.06 -7.45
CA VAL A 7 -23.38 -22.47 -6.96
C VAL A 7 -22.88 -21.34 -6.07
N ILE A 8 -23.12 -21.44 -4.76
CA ILE A 8 -22.43 -20.64 -3.76
C ILE A 8 -20.99 -21.14 -3.82
N THR A 9 -20.17 -20.55 -4.69
CA THR A 9 -18.72 -20.69 -4.55
C THR A 9 -18.38 -20.15 -3.16
N GLY A 10 -17.90 -21.04 -2.30
CA GLY A 10 -17.75 -20.87 -0.84
C GLY A 10 -16.67 -19.88 -0.40
N ASP A 11 -16.39 -18.86 -1.20
CA ASP A 11 -15.42 -17.82 -0.93
C ASP A 11 -16.01 -16.81 0.05
N ARG A 12 -15.86 -17.09 1.35
CA ARG A 12 -16.14 -16.09 2.39
C ARG A 12 -14.91 -15.18 2.54
N PRO A 13 -15.07 -13.85 2.67
CA PRO A 13 -13.93 -12.94 2.80
C PRO A 13 -12.96 -13.32 3.91
N GLY A 14 -13.47 -13.74 5.08
CA GLY A 14 -12.64 -14.18 6.20
C GLY A 14 -11.77 -15.39 5.85
N SER A 15 -12.32 -16.40 5.17
CA SER A 15 -11.57 -17.58 4.75
C SER A 15 -10.45 -17.22 3.78
N LEU A 16 -10.74 -16.34 2.81
CA LEU A 16 -9.76 -15.85 1.84
C LEU A 16 -8.61 -15.08 2.52
N VAL A 17 -8.91 -14.27 3.53
CA VAL A 17 -7.89 -13.54 4.31
C VAL A 17 -6.98 -14.49 5.08
N GLU A 18 -7.53 -15.53 5.72
CA GLU A 18 -6.72 -16.50 6.46
C GLU A 18 -5.86 -17.37 5.52
N GLU A 19 -6.39 -17.76 4.36
CA GLU A 19 -5.61 -18.42 3.32
C GLU A 19 -4.50 -17.51 2.78
N ALA A 20 -4.78 -16.22 2.56
CA ALA A 20 -3.79 -15.26 2.10
C ALA A 20 -2.63 -15.09 3.11
N LYS A 21 -2.94 -14.97 4.40
CA LYS A 21 -1.94 -14.91 5.49
C LYS A 21 -1.09 -16.17 5.54
N ARG A 22 -1.71 -17.35 5.38
CA ARG A 22 -0.98 -18.63 5.30
C ARG A 22 -0.02 -18.63 4.13
N ASN A 23 -0.48 -18.23 2.95
CA ASN A 23 0.36 -18.13 1.75
C ASN A 23 1.54 -17.17 1.96
N LEU A 24 1.33 -16.01 2.59
CA LEU A 24 2.42 -15.09 2.94
C LEU A 24 3.46 -15.74 3.85
N SER A 25 3.03 -16.48 4.87
CA SER A 25 3.95 -17.15 5.82
C SER A 25 4.80 -18.25 5.15
N MET A 26 4.34 -18.79 4.03
CA MET A 26 5.03 -19.82 3.24
C MET A 26 5.83 -19.22 2.06
N GLY A 27 5.83 -17.89 1.89
CA GLY A 27 6.50 -17.21 0.77
C GLY A 27 5.73 -17.22 -0.56
N PHE A 28 4.47 -17.68 -0.58
CA PHE A 28 3.63 -17.68 -1.79
C PHE A 28 2.93 -16.33 -1.98
N HIS A 29 3.73 -15.28 -2.23
CA HIS A 29 3.26 -13.90 -2.29
C HIS A 29 2.20 -13.67 -3.38
N GLU A 30 2.36 -14.23 -4.58
CA GLU A 30 1.40 -14.08 -5.67
C GLU A 30 0.02 -14.68 -5.33
N ALA A 31 0.00 -15.87 -4.75
CA ALA A 31 -1.23 -16.50 -4.29
C ALA A 31 -1.89 -15.69 -3.16
N ALA A 32 -1.09 -15.09 -2.27
CA ALA A 32 -1.61 -14.19 -1.23
C ALA A 32 -2.24 -12.93 -1.82
N VAL A 33 -1.59 -12.27 -2.80
CA VAL A 33 -2.14 -11.10 -3.51
C VAL A 33 -3.51 -11.44 -4.11
N GLY A 34 -3.62 -12.56 -4.82
CA GLY A 34 -4.88 -12.99 -5.44
C GLY A 34 -6.00 -13.18 -4.42
N LYS A 35 -5.69 -13.82 -3.28
CA LYS A 35 -6.66 -14.08 -2.21
C LYS A 35 -7.09 -12.79 -1.48
N PHE A 36 -6.15 -11.90 -1.16
CA PHE A 36 -6.49 -10.59 -0.58
C PHE A 36 -7.31 -9.72 -1.52
N ARG A 37 -6.99 -9.71 -2.83
CA ARG A 37 -7.80 -8.98 -3.84
C ARG A 37 -9.21 -9.55 -3.94
N ARG A 38 -9.37 -10.87 -3.95
CA ARG A 38 -10.71 -11.47 -3.97
C ARG A 38 -11.51 -11.14 -2.70
N ALA A 39 -10.86 -11.15 -1.54
CA ALA A 39 -11.50 -10.74 -0.28
C ALA A 39 -11.89 -9.25 -0.30
N TYR A 40 -11.05 -8.40 -0.87
CA TYR A 40 -11.32 -6.98 -1.09
C TYR A 40 -12.58 -6.76 -1.94
N GLU A 41 -12.68 -7.39 -3.10
CA GLU A 41 -13.86 -7.22 -3.97
C GLU A 41 -15.15 -7.63 -3.24
N LEU A 42 -15.15 -8.80 -2.59
CA LEU A 42 -16.31 -9.29 -1.86
C LEU A 42 -16.69 -8.39 -0.67
N THR A 43 -15.72 -7.84 0.05
CA THR A 43 -16.00 -6.93 1.18
C THR A 43 -16.49 -5.57 0.70
N LYS A 44 -15.95 -5.07 -0.42
CA LYS A 44 -16.37 -3.83 -1.06
C LYS A 44 -17.81 -3.94 -1.59
N GLU A 45 -18.14 -5.04 -2.28
CA GLU A 45 -19.49 -5.35 -2.76
C GLU A 45 -20.52 -5.39 -1.62
N ASN A 46 -20.12 -5.90 -0.46
CA ASN A 46 -20.96 -5.94 0.76
C ASN A 46 -21.00 -4.61 1.53
N GLY A 47 -20.38 -3.54 1.03
CA GLY A 47 -20.35 -2.22 1.69
C GLY A 47 -19.45 -2.14 2.93
N ALA A 48 -18.67 -3.19 3.23
CA ALA A 48 -17.77 -3.25 4.38
C ALA A 48 -16.45 -2.51 4.09
N LEU A 49 -16.51 -1.19 3.90
CA LEU A 49 -15.39 -0.37 3.39
C LEU A 49 -14.11 -0.46 4.22
N ALA A 50 -14.21 -0.53 5.55
CA ALA A 50 -13.05 -0.70 6.44
C ALA A 50 -12.33 -2.03 6.20
N ALA A 51 -13.10 -3.13 6.06
CA ALA A 51 -12.56 -4.44 5.74
C ALA A 51 -11.98 -4.48 4.32
N ALA A 52 -12.66 -3.85 3.36
CA ALA A 52 -12.18 -3.70 2.00
C ALA A 52 -10.82 -2.97 1.96
N ALA A 53 -10.71 -1.84 2.64
CA ALA A 53 -9.45 -1.08 2.73
C ALA A 53 -8.32 -1.93 3.34
N SER A 54 -8.60 -2.69 4.40
CA SER A 54 -7.61 -3.57 5.02
C SER A 54 -7.17 -4.70 4.08
N CYS A 55 -8.11 -5.31 3.34
CA CYS A 55 -7.79 -6.37 2.37
C CYS A 55 -6.95 -5.82 1.21
N LEU A 56 -7.32 -4.65 0.69
CA LEU A 56 -6.60 -4.02 -0.42
C LEU A 56 -5.19 -3.59 -0.01
N ARG A 57 -5.04 -3.01 1.19
CA ARG A 57 -3.72 -2.69 1.75
C ARG A 57 -2.86 -3.95 1.88
N ALA A 58 -3.40 -5.03 2.42
CA ALA A 58 -2.68 -6.30 2.55
C ALA A 58 -2.30 -6.91 1.18
N ALA A 59 -3.15 -6.77 0.16
CA ALA A 59 -2.81 -7.16 -1.21
C ALA A 59 -1.64 -6.33 -1.76
N ALA A 60 -1.63 -5.02 -1.51
CA ALA A 60 -0.55 -4.13 -1.93
C ALA A 60 0.77 -4.48 -1.22
N GLU A 61 0.75 -4.70 0.10
CA GLU A 61 1.92 -5.14 0.88
C GLU A 61 2.48 -6.47 0.36
N ALA A 62 1.62 -7.45 0.10
CA ALA A 62 2.02 -8.72 -0.53
C ALA A 62 2.60 -8.51 -1.94
N GLY A 63 2.08 -7.54 -2.69
CA GLY A 63 2.56 -7.18 -4.02
C GLY A 63 3.97 -6.58 -4.02
N VAL A 64 4.35 -5.83 -2.98
CA VAL A 64 5.73 -5.35 -2.77
C VAL A 64 6.71 -6.51 -2.66
N LEU A 65 6.28 -7.63 -2.07
CA LEU A 65 7.12 -8.80 -1.78
C LEU A 65 7.29 -9.75 -2.97
N LEU A 66 6.68 -9.47 -4.13
CA LEU A 66 6.86 -10.30 -5.31
C LEU A 66 8.33 -10.29 -5.78
N PRO A 67 8.81 -11.35 -6.45
CA PRO A 67 10.17 -11.36 -7.02
C PRO A 67 10.40 -10.24 -8.03
N VAL A 68 9.35 -9.87 -8.78
CA VAL A 68 9.33 -8.74 -9.71
C VAL A 68 8.06 -7.92 -9.41
N PRO A 69 8.11 -6.97 -8.46
CA PRO A 69 6.95 -6.16 -8.11
C PRO A 69 6.57 -5.19 -9.24
N ASP A 70 5.29 -5.16 -9.60
CA ASP A 70 4.71 -4.05 -10.36
C ASP A 70 4.40 -2.91 -9.38
N TYR A 71 5.39 -2.04 -9.14
CA TYR A 71 5.25 -0.93 -8.20
C TYR A 71 4.19 0.09 -8.63
N ASP A 72 3.93 0.27 -9.94
CA ASP A 72 2.89 1.17 -10.42
C ASP A 72 1.49 0.62 -10.03
N LEU A 73 1.27 -0.68 -10.16
CA LEU A 73 0.03 -1.34 -9.71
C LEU A 73 -0.10 -1.36 -8.18
N VAL A 74 0.98 -1.63 -7.46
CA VAL A 74 1.00 -1.63 -6.00
C VAL A 74 0.70 -0.23 -5.43
N ALA A 75 1.27 0.81 -6.04
CA ALA A 75 1.01 2.20 -5.66
C ALA A 75 -0.48 2.56 -5.73
N LYS A 76 -1.16 2.14 -6.81
CA LYS A 76 -2.61 2.32 -6.97
C LYS A 76 -3.41 1.58 -5.89
N GLY A 77 -2.98 0.38 -5.52
CA GLY A 77 -3.62 -0.40 -4.45
C GLY A 77 -3.55 0.31 -3.09
N PHE A 78 -2.38 0.87 -2.75
CA PHE A 78 -2.22 1.66 -1.53
C PHE A 78 -3.02 2.98 -1.58
N GLU A 79 -3.02 3.68 -2.72
CA GLU A 79 -3.80 4.91 -2.90
C GLU A 79 -5.31 4.65 -2.69
N GLU A 80 -5.87 3.65 -3.37
CA GLU A 80 -7.28 3.30 -3.22
C GLU A 80 -7.60 2.84 -1.79
N ALA A 81 -6.71 2.07 -1.14
CA ALA A 81 -6.89 1.71 0.26
C ALA A 81 -6.93 2.95 1.17
N GLY A 82 -6.04 3.93 0.95
CA GLY A 82 -6.05 5.21 1.67
C GLY A 82 -7.37 5.96 1.49
N HIS A 83 -7.87 6.08 0.26
CA HIS A 83 -9.16 6.71 0.00
C HIS A 83 -10.34 5.96 0.63
N LEU A 84 -10.31 4.63 0.66
CA LEU A 84 -11.35 3.84 1.34
C LEU A 84 -11.30 4.05 2.85
N MET A 85 -10.11 4.17 3.45
CA MET A 85 -9.94 4.45 4.88
C MET A 85 -10.52 5.81 5.27
N LEU A 86 -10.39 6.83 4.41
CA LEU A 86 -10.97 8.17 4.65
C LEU A 86 -12.50 8.19 4.63
N LYS A 87 -13.16 7.17 4.06
CA LYS A 87 -14.63 7.06 4.08
C LYS A 87 -15.19 6.65 5.44
N ASN A 88 -14.34 6.31 6.41
CA ASN A 88 -14.75 5.90 7.74
C ASN A 88 -13.79 6.49 8.78
N ASP A 89 -14.32 7.33 9.67
CA ASP A 89 -13.54 8.05 10.69
C ASP A 89 -12.71 7.12 11.58
N ILE A 90 -13.20 5.90 11.84
CA ILE A 90 -12.47 4.89 12.62
C ILE A 90 -11.23 4.45 11.85
N THR A 91 -11.28 4.26 10.54
CA THR A 91 -10.09 3.81 9.79
C THR A 91 -9.23 4.95 9.24
N ALA A 92 -9.71 6.19 9.32
CA ALA A 92 -9.07 7.35 8.70
C ALA A 92 -7.63 7.61 9.21
N PHE A 93 -7.26 7.12 10.40
CA PHE A 93 -5.88 7.21 10.91
C PHE A 93 -4.87 6.37 10.11
N GLY A 94 -5.33 5.33 9.41
CA GLY A 94 -4.47 4.47 8.59
C GLY A 94 -4.17 5.05 7.20
N ALA A 95 -4.90 6.08 6.77
CA ALA A 95 -4.82 6.61 5.41
C ALA A 95 -3.44 7.22 5.11
N ALA A 96 -2.83 7.92 6.07
CA ALA A 96 -1.51 8.53 5.92
C ALA A 96 -0.42 7.51 5.55
N SER A 97 -0.41 6.35 6.22
CA SER A 97 0.55 5.29 5.93
C SER A 97 0.34 4.70 4.54
N SER A 98 -0.92 4.45 4.16
CA SER A 98 -1.28 3.99 2.82
C SER A 98 -0.82 4.99 1.74
N PHE A 99 -1.07 6.29 1.91
CA PHE A 99 -0.61 7.30 0.97
C PHE A 99 0.92 7.36 0.86
N ALA A 100 1.65 7.36 1.99
CA ALA A 100 3.12 7.32 1.93
C ALA A 100 3.65 6.07 1.22
N ASN A 101 3.04 4.90 1.45
CA ASN A 101 3.43 3.67 0.75
C ASN A 101 3.19 3.74 -0.75
N SER A 102 2.09 4.36 -1.19
CA SER A 102 1.85 4.65 -2.61
C SER A 102 2.99 5.48 -3.21
N LEU A 103 3.38 6.56 -2.52
CA LEU A 103 4.48 7.45 -2.95
C LEU A 103 5.83 6.72 -3.01
N PHE A 104 6.11 5.85 -2.04
CA PHE A 104 7.34 5.04 -2.01
C PHE A 104 7.39 4.04 -3.15
N CYS A 105 6.27 3.41 -3.50
CA CYS A 105 6.18 2.55 -4.68
C CYS A 105 6.44 3.35 -5.97
N LEU A 106 5.86 4.55 -6.11
CA LEU A 106 6.14 5.42 -7.27
C LEU A 106 7.62 5.79 -7.36
N LEU A 107 8.27 6.11 -6.24
CA LEU A 107 9.72 6.37 -6.23
C LEU A 107 10.54 5.13 -6.59
N ALA A 108 10.19 3.95 -6.07
CA ALA A 108 10.86 2.69 -6.42
C ALA A 108 10.70 2.35 -7.92
N ALA A 109 9.58 2.74 -8.53
CA ALA A 109 9.37 2.66 -9.98
C ALA A 109 10.16 3.73 -10.79
N GLY A 110 10.75 4.73 -10.12
CA GLY A 110 11.41 5.89 -10.75
C GLY A 110 10.44 6.97 -11.24
N ARG A 111 9.19 7.00 -10.74
CA ARG A 111 8.14 7.96 -11.09
C ARG A 111 8.15 9.19 -10.18
N ALA A 112 9.28 9.89 -10.11
CA ALA A 112 9.45 11.01 -9.19
C ALA A 112 8.43 12.14 -9.41
N SER A 113 8.16 12.52 -10.67
CA SER A 113 7.17 13.54 -11.00
C SER A 113 5.76 13.15 -10.53
N THR A 114 5.33 11.92 -10.85
CA THR A 114 4.04 11.39 -10.42
C THR A 114 3.92 11.33 -8.90
N SER A 115 4.99 10.98 -8.20
CA SER A 115 5.03 10.97 -6.73
C SER A 115 4.83 12.38 -6.15
N ILE A 116 5.43 13.41 -6.76
CA ILE A 116 5.24 14.81 -6.34
C ILE A 116 3.78 15.25 -6.54
N ASP A 117 3.21 14.97 -7.70
CA ASP A 117 1.82 15.33 -8.01
C ASP A 117 0.85 14.65 -7.03
N LYS A 118 1.07 13.36 -6.77
CA LYS A 118 0.28 12.57 -5.81
C LYS A 118 0.43 13.05 -4.38
N PHE A 119 1.62 13.50 -3.96
CA PHE A 119 1.82 14.05 -2.63
C PHE A 119 0.91 15.26 -2.38
N GLU A 120 0.79 16.16 -3.35
CA GLU A 120 -0.11 17.32 -3.27
C GLU A 120 -1.59 16.92 -3.32
N GLU A 121 -1.95 15.89 -4.09
CA GLU A 121 -3.31 15.32 -4.08
C GLU A 121 -3.67 14.73 -2.71
N PHE A 122 -2.78 13.94 -2.11
CA PHE A 122 -3.01 13.29 -0.82
C PHE A 122 -3.10 14.30 0.31
N LYS A 123 -2.30 15.37 0.26
CA LYS A 123 -2.40 16.51 1.19
C LYS A 123 -3.77 17.19 1.14
N LYS A 124 -4.37 17.30 -0.05
CA LYS A 124 -5.74 17.84 -0.21
C LYS A 124 -6.80 16.87 0.26
N ALA A 125 -6.58 15.57 0.08
CA ALA A 125 -7.50 14.52 0.49
C ALA A 125 -7.54 14.32 2.02
N ASP A 126 -6.41 14.43 2.70
CA ASP A 126 -6.30 14.39 4.16
C ASP A 126 -5.31 15.43 4.67
N ALA A 127 -5.83 16.51 5.26
CA ALA A 127 -4.99 17.58 5.82
C ALA A 127 -4.00 17.06 6.88
N ARG A 128 -4.33 15.97 7.58
CA ARG A 128 -3.47 15.37 8.61
C ARG A 128 -2.28 14.61 8.02
N PHE A 129 -2.36 14.22 6.74
CA PHE A 129 -1.28 13.50 6.08
C PHE A 129 0.02 14.33 6.10
N PHE A 130 -0.07 15.62 5.80
CA PHE A 130 1.11 16.49 5.66
C PHE A 130 1.96 16.56 6.94
N ASP A 131 1.31 16.65 8.11
CA ASP A 131 1.97 16.75 9.41
C ASP A 131 2.24 15.39 10.08
N SER A 132 1.78 14.29 9.47
CA SER A 132 2.05 12.95 9.96
C SER A 132 3.53 12.57 9.76
N ILE A 133 4.04 11.65 10.58
CA ILE A 133 5.39 11.09 10.42
C ILE A 133 5.57 10.53 8.99
N ASP A 134 4.54 9.85 8.48
CA ASP A 134 4.52 9.29 7.13
C ASP A 134 4.59 10.37 6.04
N GLY A 135 3.83 11.46 6.17
CA GLY A 135 3.85 12.56 5.20
C GLY A 135 5.14 13.38 5.24
N VAL A 136 5.65 13.68 6.42
CA VAL A 136 6.95 14.35 6.58
C VAL A 136 8.07 13.49 5.99
N GLY A 137 8.08 12.18 6.31
CA GLY A 137 9.01 11.21 5.75
C GLY A 137 8.95 11.13 4.23
N ALA A 138 7.73 11.00 3.67
CA ALA A 138 7.53 10.99 2.23
C ALA A 138 8.07 12.26 1.55
N ARG A 139 7.75 13.43 2.09
CA ARG A 139 8.20 14.71 1.55
C ARG A 139 9.73 14.81 1.48
N VAL A 140 10.42 14.54 2.58
CA VAL A 140 11.89 14.68 2.61
C VAL A 140 12.60 13.66 1.73
N ILE A 141 12.04 12.46 1.58
CA ILE A 141 12.58 11.43 0.67
C ILE A 141 12.33 11.83 -0.79
N ILE A 142 11.13 12.30 -1.15
CA ILE A 142 10.81 12.79 -2.50
C ILE A 142 11.75 13.94 -2.89
N GLU A 143 11.92 14.93 -2.00
CA GLU A 143 12.80 16.08 -2.24
C GLU A 143 14.25 15.64 -2.49
N ALA A 144 14.79 14.72 -1.68
CA ALA A 144 16.14 14.19 -1.85
C ALA A 144 16.29 13.37 -3.14
N PHE A 145 15.31 12.52 -3.45
CA PHE A 145 15.31 11.69 -4.66
C PHE A 145 15.31 12.55 -5.93
N ARG A 146 14.47 13.60 -5.95
CA ARG A 146 14.37 14.54 -7.08
C ARG A 146 15.70 15.24 -7.39
N ASN A 147 16.53 15.48 -6.38
CA ASN A 147 17.83 16.12 -6.56
C ASN A 147 18.89 15.17 -7.16
N GLY A 148 18.56 13.89 -7.39
CA GLY A 148 19.48 12.89 -7.93
C GLY A 148 20.63 12.53 -6.99
N ASN A 149 20.57 12.94 -5.72
CA ASN A 149 21.63 12.72 -4.75
C ASN A 149 21.36 11.43 -3.97
N ARG A 150 22.03 10.34 -4.35
CA ARG A 150 21.88 9.02 -3.73
C ARG A 150 22.21 9.02 -2.24
N ASN A 151 23.27 9.71 -1.82
CA ASN A 151 23.66 9.76 -0.40
C ASN A 151 22.63 10.51 0.42
N GLN A 152 22.18 11.68 -0.06
CA GLN A 152 21.13 12.44 0.61
C GLN A 152 19.83 11.61 0.71
N THR A 153 19.47 10.89 -0.36
CA THR A 153 18.28 10.03 -0.35
C THR A 153 18.41 8.90 0.67
N ARG A 154 19.57 8.26 0.73
CA ARG A 154 19.89 7.24 1.75
C ARG A 154 19.75 7.80 3.16
N ASP A 155 20.34 8.95 3.45
CA ASP A 155 20.28 9.58 4.78
C ASP A 155 18.83 9.88 5.20
N ARG A 156 17.99 10.35 4.25
CA ARG A 156 16.56 10.57 4.51
C ARG A 156 15.79 9.28 4.73
N VAL A 157 16.09 8.24 3.97
CA VAL A 157 15.50 6.92 4.12
C VAL A 157 15.83 6.33 5.48
N GLU A 158 17.11 6.27 5.86
CA GLU A 158 17.53 5.71 7.16
C GLU A 158 16.94 6.48 8.33
N GLY A 159 16.99 7.82 8.29
CA GLY A 159 16.37 8.64 9.33
C GLY A 159 14.86 8.41 9.46
N PHE A 160 14.16 8.14 8.36
CA PHE A 160 12.74 7.76 8.41
C PHE A 160 12.52 6.37 9.00
N LYS A 161 13.36 5.38 8.64
CA LYS A 161 13.28 4.02 9.19
C LYS A 161 13.43 4.02 10.72
N ASP A 162 14.37 4.81 11.22
CA ASP A 162 14.66 4.95 12.66
C ASP A 162 13.48 5.54 13.44
N VAL A 163 12.84 6.58 12.89
CA VAL A 163 11.73 7.28 13.57
C VAL A 163 10.41 6.51 13.47
N ALA A 164 10.13 5.87 12.33
CA ALA A 164 8.81 5.32 12.03
C ALA A 164 8.64 3.83 12.38
N SER A 165 9.66 3.17 12.96
CA SER A 165 9.63 1.73 13.29
C SER A 165 9.10 0.87 12.13
N VAL A 166 9.68 1.06 10.95
CA VAL A 166 9.14 0.49 9.70
C VAL A 166 9.19 -1.05 9.70
N PRO A 167 8.14 -1.73 9.19
CA PRO A 167 8.18 -3.18 9.01
C PRO A 167 9.18 -3.58 7.91
N GLY A 168 9.71 -4.80 7.98
CA GLY A 168 10.76 -5.28 7.07
C GLY A 168 10.44 -5.11 5.58
N TRP A 169 9.20 -5.41 5.15
CA TRP A 169 8.77 -5.23 3.76
C TRP A 169 8.88 -3.77 3.30
N ARG A 170 8.58 -2.82 4.18
CA ARG A 170 8.63 -1.38 3.91
C ARG A 170 10.07 -0.89 3.91
N ALA A 171 10.91 -1.42 4.80
CA ALA A 171 12.34 -1.15 4.79
C ALA A 171 12.97 -1.57 3.45
N SER A 172 12.66 -2.77 2.95
CA SER A 172 13.14 -3.25 1.64
C SER A 172 12.64 -2.39 0.47
N LEU A 173 11.39 -1.92 0.52
CA LEU A 173 10.87 -0.96 -0.47
C LEU A 173 11.67 0.36 -0.46
N LEU A 174 11.94 0.90 0.73
CA LEU A 174 12.71 2.12 0.90
C LEU A 174 14.16 1.97 0.42
N ASP A 175 14.80 0.81 0.66
CA ASP A 175 16.12 0.50 0.10
C ASP A 175 16.09 0.53 -1.43
N LYS A 176 14.99 0.05 -2.02
CA LYS A 176 14.82 0.07 -3.47
C LYS A 176 14.74 1.46 -4.07
N ILE A 177 14.24 2.44 -3.32
CA ILE A 177 14.25 3.86 -3.72
C ILE A 177 15.71 4.35 -3.84
N VAL A 178 16.57 4.00 -2.88
CA VAL A 178 17.99 4.40 -2.88
C VAL A 178 18.76 3.71 -4.01
N ASP A 179 18.43 2.46 -4.33
CA ASP A 179 19.04 1.69 -5.42
C ASP A 179 18.62 2.18 -6.81
N ARG A 180 17.54 2.95 -6.89
CA ARG A 180 17.01 3.44 -8.16
C ARG A 180 17.76 4.67 -8.69
N LEU A 181 18.54 5.34 -7.83
CA LEU A 181 19.45 6.44 -8.15
C LEU A 181 20.86 5.93 -8.45
#